data_AF-A0A086YVS6-F1
#
_entry.id   AF-A0A086YVS6-F1
#
_cell.length_a   1.000
_cell.length_b   1.000
_cell.length_c   1.000
_cell.angle_alpha   90.00
_cell.angle_beta   90.00
_cell.angle_gamma   90.00
#
_symmetry.space_group_name_H-M   'P 1'
#
loop_
_entity.id
_entity.type
_entity.pdbx_description
1 polymer ?
#
loop_
_entity_poly.entity_id
_entity_poly.type
_entity_poly.pdbx_seq_one_letter_code
_entity_poly.pdbx_strand_id
1 'polypeptide(L)'
;MTIPVILASQSPSRRDLLLRAGIRPTIRVSQVDESAALKTAASERGVSLHFLPARERVTILAGAKAGAVQERLQAVIETESRARGEQLLSRPLDEGYGSIHSRQPMQQAVAAGQGMLNAAAGPLIIGCDSLFEFQGEALGKPHTPERALERLKAMRGETGTLWTSHCLIDLASGRRVQASSEAQVTFGDYTDADMAAYVATGEPLEVAGSFTLEGLGSAFIASIQGDPSGVMGLSLPTMRSLVESLGFKWSDLWNEREDRERQQAVHPETAKVPDGNIHQPGDGWVDCACGRLHWGLNGAAGVLLARRDPQTGLVSQVLLQHRAAWSAEGGTWGVPGGAIADGESPVEGALRESHEEANIHPEDIDVIGSYVEDHGPWAYTTVFATEREGHQVEPRVNDDESLELAWVSLDQVADRELLEAFGRDWPAFMERLQALPPVR
;
A
#
# COMPACT_ATOMS: atom_id res chain seq x y z
N MET A 1 -4.53 -10.13 -20.83
CA MET A 1 -4.65 -9.40 -19.56
C MET A 1 -3.31 -9.48 -18.89
N THR A 2 -2.76 -8.33 -18.52
CA THR A 2 -1.52 -8.27 -17.76
C THR A 2 -1.74 -8.75 -16.33
N ILE A 3 -0.69 -9.26 -15.70
CA ILE A 3 -0.73 -9.71 -14.31
C ILE A 3 -0.44 -8.51 -13.40
N PRO A 4 -1.33 -8.20 -12.43
CA PRO A 4 -1.07 -7.12 -11.50
C PRO A 4 0.17 -7.40 -10.63
N VAL A 5 0.90 -6.33 -10.30
CA VAL A 5 2.11 -6.41 -9.49
C VAL A 5 1.94 -5.58 -8.24
N ILE A 6 2.28 -6.15 -7.09
CA ILE A 6 2.30 -5.46 -5.80
C ILE A 6 3.75 -5.33 -5.35
N LEU A 7 4.21 -4.11 -5.08
CA LEU A 7 5.54 -3.87 -4.53
C LEU A 7 5.46 -3.72 -3.01
N ALA A 8 6.05 -4.68 -2.29
CA ALA A 8 6.12 -4.71 -0.83
C ALA A 8 7.23 -3.78 -0.28
N SER A 9 7.25 -2.51 -0.70
CA SER A 9 8.35 -1.59 -0.42
C SER A 9 7.97 -0.13 -0.68
N GLN A 10 8.43 0.77 0.19
CA GLN A 10 8.30 2.23 0.02
C GLN A 10 9.41 2.89 -0.81
N SER A 11 10.42 2.13 -1.25
CA SER A 11 11.58 2.67 -1.99
C SER A 11 11.18 3.27 -3.35
N PRO A 12 11.43 4.59 -3.58
CA PRO A 12 11.19 5.22 -4.87
C PRO A 12 12.02 4.59 -5.99
N SER A 13 13.30 4.27 -5.73
CA SER A 13 14.20 3.66 -6.72
C SER A 13 13.64 2.33 -7.26
N ARG A 14 13.11 1.47 -6.38
CA ARG A 14 12.51 0.18 -6.79
C ARG A 14 11.25 0.36 -7.62
N ARG A 15 10.38 1.31 -7.23
CA ARG A 15 9.18 1.67 -8.00
C ARG A 15 9.57 2.19 -9.38
N ASP A 16 10.52 3.12 -9.45
CA ASP A 16 10.91 3.77 -10.70
C ASP A 16 11.60 2.80 -11.68
N LEU A 17 12.33 1.81 -11.16
CA LEU A 17 12.87 0.71 -11.97
C LEU A 17 11.76 -0.13 -12.62
N LEU A 18 10.72 -0.48 -11.87
CA LEU A 18 9.58 -1.22 -12.40
C LEU A 18 8.85 -0.38 -13.46
N LEU A 19 8.59 0.91 -13.19
CA LEU A 19 7.93 1.81 -14.14
C LEU A 19 8.71 1.90 -15.45
N ARG A 20 10.04 2.09 -15.39
CA ARG A 20 10.90 2.12 -16.59
C ARG A 20 10.95 0.77 -17.32
N ALA A 21 10.66 -0.33 -16.63
CA ALA A 21 10.54 -1.67 -17.21
C ALA A 21 9.14 -1.95 -17.79
N GLY A 22 8.23 -0.96 -17.82
CA GLY A 22 6.86 -1.09 -18.31
C GLY A 22 5.89 -1.70 -17.30
N ILE A 23 6.29 -1.79 -16.02
CA ILE A 23 5.51 -2.39 -14.94
C ILE A 23 5.10 -1.29 -13.97
N ARG A 24 3.80 -1.05 -13.83
CA ARG A 24 3.21 -0.18 -12.81
C ARG A 24 2.80 -1.03 -11.60
N PRO A 25 3.56 -0.98 -10.49
CA PRO A 25 3.17 -1.71 -9.29
C PRO A 25 2.16 -0.91 -8.46
N THR A 26 1.28 -1.62 -7.79
CA THR A 26 0.55 -1.12 -6.62
C THR A 26 1.48 -1.18 -5.40
N ILE A 27 1.63 -0.07 -4.68
CA ILE A 27 2.56 0.01 -3.54
C ILE A 27 1.86 -0.46 -2.27
N ARG A 28 2.41 -1.47 -1.58
CA ARG A 28 1.94 -1.91 -0.26
C ARG A 28 3.12 -1.98 0.68
N VAL A 29 3.27 -1.01 1.58
CA VAL A 29 4.46 -0.98 2.45
C VAL A 29 4.39 -2.13 3.46
N SER A 30 5.43 -2.96 3.48
CA SER A 30 5.57 -4.02 4.47
C SER A 30 5.99 -3.42 5.82
N GLN A 31 5.15 -3.50 6.85
CA GLN A 31 5.46 -3.05 8.22
C GLN A 31 6.25 -4.12 9.01
N VAL A 32 7.35 -4.60 8.44
CA VAL A 32 8.16 -5.67 9.04
C VAL A 32 9.18 -5.08 10.02
N ASP A 33 9.21 -5.59 11.26
CA ASP A 33 10.35 -5.40 12.16
C ASP A 33 11.52 -6.26 11.66
N GLU A 34 12.38 -5.64 10.85
CA GLU A 34 13.55 -6.28 10.24
C GLU A 34 14.50 -6.86 11.29
N SER A 35 14.65 -6.18 12.43
CA SER A 35 15.53 -6.63 13.51
C SER A 35 14.98 -7.87 14.20
N ALA A 36 13.67 -7.92 14.46
CA ALA A 36 13.01 -9.10 15.02
C ALA A 36 13.07 -10.27 14.03
N ALA A 37 12.76 -10.05 12.74
CA ALA A 37 12.79 -11.07 11.70
C ALA A 37 14.17 -11.74 11.59
N LEU A 38 15.24 -10.94 11.59
CA LEU A 38 16.60 -11.45 11.53
C LEU A 38 17.03 -12.18 12.82
N LYS A 39 16.62 -11.69 13.99
CA LYS A 39 16.91 -12.35 15.28
C LYS A 39 16.23 -13.71 15.38
N THR A 40 14.96 -13.80 14.99
CA THR A 40 14.21 -15.05 14.95
C THR A 40 14.90 -16.05 14.02
N ALA A 41 15.20 -15.65 12.79
CA ALA A 41 15.87 -16.52 11.83
C ALA A 41 17.27 -16.98 12.28
N ALA A 42 18.03 -16.10 12.94
CA ALA A 42 19.33 -16.46 13.52
C ALA A 42 19.18 -17.48 14.66
N SER A 43 18.18 -17.28 15.54
CA SER A 43 17.87 -18.19 16.66
C SER A 43 17.45 -19.57 16.17
N GLU A 44 16.58 -19.66 15.15
CA GLU A 44 16.14 -20.93 14.55
C GLU A 44 17.31 -21.73 13.96
N ARG A 45 18.34 -21.02 13.49
CA ARG A 45 19.57 -21.61 12.94
C ARG A 45 20.65 -21.86 13.98
N GLY A 46 20.44 -21.47 15.24
CA GLY A 46 21.42 -21.61 16.32
C GLY A 46 22.67 -20.74 16.13
N VAL A 47 22.59 -19.63 15.40
CA VAL A 47 23.70 -18.70 15.17
C VAL A 47 23.41 -17.31 15.76
N SER A 48 24.44 -16.56 16.11
CA SER A 48 24.27 -15.13 16.40
C SER A 48 24.01 -14.37 15.11
N LEU A 49 23.18 -13.32 15.18
CA LEU A 49 22.89 -12.43 14.05
C LEU A 49 24.17 -11.91 13.37
N HIS A 50 25.21 -11.63 14.15
CA HIS A 50 26.51 -11.19 13.62
C HIS A 50 27.09 -12.17 12.59
N PHE A 51 26.91 -13.47 12.79
CA PHE A 51 27.46 -14.50 11.91
C PHE A 51 26.54 -14.87 10.74
N LEU A 52 25.35 -14.26 10.67
CA LEU A 52 24.45 -14.46 9.54
C LEU A 52 24.99 -13.71 8.32
N PRO A 53 25.32 -14.39 7.19
CA PRO A 53 25.91 -13.74 6.01
C PRO A 53 25.00 -12.66 5.42
N ALA A 54 25.58 -11.63 4.79
CA ALA A 54 24.82 -10.53 4.18
C ALA A 54 23.73 -11.02 3.22
N ARG A 55 24.09 -11.95 2.32
CA ARG A 55 23.15 -12.60 1.39
C ARG A 55 21.96 -13.26 2.10
N GLU A 56 22.19 -13.93 3.22
CA GLU A 56 21.11 -14.59 3.96
C GLU A 56 20.19 -13.57 4.62
N ARG A 57 20.77 -12.51 5.22
CA ARG A 57 19.99 -11.42 5.83
C ARG A 57 19.01 -10.80 4.83
N VAL A 58 19.49 -10.39 3.66
CA VAL A 58 18.62 -9.77 2.64
C VAL A 58 17.59 -10.78 2.09
N THR A 59 17.92 -12.07 2.03
CA THR A 59 16.98 -13.12 1.59
C THR A 59 15.83 -13.32 2.58
N ILE A 60 16.15 -13.32 3.88
CA ILE A 60 15.16 -13.40 4.96
C ILE A 60 14.26 -12.17 4.92
N LEU A 61 14.84 -10.97 4.85
CA LEU A 61 14.08 -9.73 4.84
C LEU A 61 13.19 -9.59 3.59
N ALA A 62 13.70 -9.87 2.40
CA ALA A 62 12.88 -9.87 1.18
C ALA A 62 11.68 -10.84 1.31
N GLY A 63 11.91 -12.00 1.91
CA GLY A 63 10.89 -12.99 2.21
C GLY A 63 9.83 -12.51 3.20
N ALA A 64 10.27 -11.93 4.32
CA ALA A 64 9.40 -11.40 5.36
C ALA A 64 8.54 -10.24 4.84
N LYS A 65 9.12 -9.35 4.02
CA LYS A 65 8.40 -8.21 3.43
C LYS A 65 7.28 -8.66 2.50
N ALA A 66 7.55 -9.61 1.60
CA ALA A 66 6.52 -10.19 0.74
C ALA A 66 5.45 -10.94 1.54
N GLY A 67 5.87 -11.73 2.54
CA GLY A 67 4.97 -12.52 3.40
C GLY A 67 4.01 -11.65 4.20
N ALA A 68 4.49 -10.57 4.83
CA ALA A 68 3.64 -9.66 5.59
C ALA A 68 2.55 -9.01 4.72
N VAL A 69 2.88 -8.64 3.47
CA VAL A 69 1.88 -8.12 2.52
C VAL A 69 0.92 -9.23 2.08
N GLN A 70 1.41 -10.45 1.84
CA GLN A 70 0.55 -11.60 1.52
C GLN A 70 -0.48 -11.87 2.63
N GLU A 71 -0.06 -11.92 3.89
CA GLU A 71 -0.92 -12.16 5.04
C GLU A 71 -2.02 -11.10 5.15
N ARG A 72 -1.67 -9.81 4.99
CA ARG A 72 -2.66 -8.71 5.00
C ARG A 72 -3.67 -8.84 3.86
N LEU A 73 -3.22 -9.18 2.66
CA LEU A 73 -4.13 -9.38 1.52
C LEU A 73 -5.02 -10.61 1.69
N GLN A 74 -4.51 -11.69 2.30
CA GLN A 74 -5.32 -12.85 2.65
C GLN A 74 -6.41 -12.50 3.66
N ALA A 75 -6.10 -11.67 4.66
CA ALA A 75 -7.12 -11.18 5.60
C ALA A 75 -8.24 -10.38 4.89
N VAL A 76 -7.89 -9.59 3.86
CA VAL A 76 -8.89 -8.90 3.01
C VAL A 76 -9.75 -9.91 2.26
N ILE A 77 -9.15 -10.87 1.55
CA ILE A 77 -9.87 -11.93 0.81
C ILE A 77 -10.83 -12.68 1.73
N GLU A 78 -10.35 -13.09 2.90
CA GLU A 78 -11.13 -13.81 3.89
C GLU A 78 -12.32 -12.98 4.40
N THR A 79 -12.10 -11.69 4.67
CA THR A 79 -13.14 -10.76 5.13
C THR A 79 -14.19 -10.52 4.06
N GLU A 80 -13.76 -10.33 2.82
CA GLU A 80 -14.65 -10.18 1.66
C GLU A 80 -15.47 -11.46 1.41
N SER A 81 -14.87 -12.64 1.56
CA SER A 81 -15.56 -13.92 1.40
C SER A 81 -16.68 -14.16 2.44
N ARG A 82 -16.56 -13.51 3.61
CA ARG A 82 -17.56 -13.54 4.70
C ARG A 82 -18.60 -12.42 4.57
N ALA A 83 -18.45 -11.51 3.60
CA ALA A 83 -19.35 -10.38 3.44
C ALA A 83 -20.80 -10.86 3.28
N ARG A 84 -21.71 -10.19 3.99
CA ARG A 84 -23.14 -10.53 4.05
C ARG A 84 -24.02 -9.28 3.90
N GLY A 85 -25.33 -9.48 3.82
CA GLY A 85 -26.29 -8.40 3.62
C GLY A 85 -26.41 -7.98 2.16
N GLU A 86 -26.78 -6.72 1.94
CA GLU A 86 -27.05 -6.18 0.61
C GLU A 86 -26.07 -5.06 0.24
N GLN A 87 -25.73 -4.96 -1.04
CA GLN A 87 -25.27 -3.73 -1.66
C GLN A 87 -26.49 -2.95 -2.15
N LEU A 88 -26.54 -1.68 -1.78
CA LEU A 88 -27.53 -0.71 -2.28
C LEU A 88 -26.83 0.21 -3.28
N LEU A 89 -27.42 0.41 -4.45
CA LEU A 89 -26.94 1.36 -5.46
C LEU A 89 -27.89 2.55 -5.53
N SER A 90 -27.35 3.76 -5.45
CA SER A 90 -28.03 5.05 -5.59
C SER A 90 -27.50 5.78 -6.81
N ARG A 91 -28.40 6.42 -7.58
CA ARG A 91 -28.06 7.26 -8.75
C ARG A 91 -28.64 8.65 -8.57
N PRO A 92 -28.04 9.47 -7.71
CA PRO A 92 -28.66 10.72 -7.28
C PRO A 92 -28.85 11.74 -8.41
N LEU A 93 -28.00 11.71 -9.44
CA LEU A 93 -28.09 12.64 -10.56
C LEU A 93 -29.26 12.32 -11.51
N ASP A 94 -29.73 11.08 -11.52
CA ASP A 94 -30.85 10.62 -12.35
C ASP A 94 -32.17 10.59 -11.56
N GLU A 95 -32.12 10.14 -10.30
CA GLU A 95 -33.30 9.77 -9.51
C GLU A 95 -33.48 10.62 -8.24
N GLY A 96 -32.52 11.52 -7.95
CA GLY A 96 -32.50 12.36 -6.75
C GLY A 96 -31.73 11.73 -5.59
N TYR A 97 -31.17 12.57 -4.71
CA TYR A 97 -30.43 12.12 -3.54
C TYR A 97 -31.30 11.30 -2.57
N GLY A 98 -30.71 10.22 -2.02
CA GLY A 98 -31.41 9.25 -1.16
C GLY A 98 -32.24 8.21 -1.91
N SER A 99 -32.28 8.23 -3.25
CA SER A 99 -32.92 7.19 -4.06
C SER A 99 -32.15 5.87 -4.01
N ILE A 100 -32.86 4.74 -4.09
CA ILE A 100 -32.24 3.42 -4.25
C ILE A 100 -32.64 2.88 -5.62
N HIS A 101 -31.70 2.91 -6.55
CA HIS A 101 -31.85 2.42 -7.91
C HIS A 101 -31.98 0.88 -7.94
N SER A 102 -31.09 0.18 -7.22
CA SER A 102 -31.10 -1.27 -7.16
C SER A 102 -30.52 -1.84 -5.87
N ARG A 103 -30.84 -3.11 -5.60
CA ARG A 103 -30.30 -3.89 -4.48
C ARG A 103 -29.80 -5.23 -4.98
N GLN A 104 -28.68 -5.69 -4.43
CA GLN A 104 -28.17 -7.04 -4.69
C GLN A 104 -27.49 -7.61 -3.45
N PRO A 105 -27.45 -8.95 -3.28
CA PRO A 105 -26.68 -9.57 -2.20
C PRO A 105 -25.19 -9.19 -2.27
N MET A 106 -24.55 -8.97 -1.13
CA MET A 106 -23.12 -8.65 -1.07
C MET A 106 -22.25 -9.71 -1.77
N GLN A 107 -22.61 -11.00 -1.66
CA GLN A 107 -21.85 -12.06 -2.33
C GLN A 107 -21.89 -11.95 -3.86
N GLN A 108 -23.00 -11.45 -4.41
CA GLN A 108 -23.10 -11.19 -5.85
C GLN A 108 -22.28 -9.95 -6.23
N ALA A 109 -22.33 -8.89 -5.42
CA ALA A 109 -21.53 -7.68 -5.64
C ALA A 109 -20.02 -7.96 -5.61
N VAL A 110 -19.57 -8.72 -4.62
CA VAL A 110 -18.18 -9.18 -4.47
C VAL A 110 -17.76 -10.05 -5.66
N ALA A 111 -18.56 -11.06 -6.02
CA ALA A 111 -18.23 -11.96 -7.13
C ALA A 111 -18.25 -11.27 -8.50
N ALA A 112 -19.06 -10.23 -8.67
CA ALA A 112 -19.09 -9.40 -9.87
C ALA A 112 -17.94 -8.38 -9.90
N GLY A 113 -17.42 -8.00 -8.73
CA GLY A 113 -16.26 -7.14 -8.59
C GLY A 113 -15.02 -7.82 -9.18
N GLN A 114 -14.44 -7.25 -10.23
CA GLN A 114 -13.13 -7.65 -10.74
C GLN A 114 -12.04 -7.07 -9.82
N GLY A 115 -12.03 -7.50 -8.56
CA GLY A 115 -11.00 -7.13 -7.59
C GLY A 115 -9.66 -7.77 -7.91
N MET A 116 -8.59 -7.14 -7.45
CA MET A 116 -7.23 -7.57 -7.72
C MET A 116 -7.00 -8.95 -7.09
N LEU A 117 -7.63 -9.22 -5.96
CA LEU A 117 -7.34 -10.38 -5.12
C LEU A 117 -8.10 -11.64 -5.55
N ASN A 118 -9.07 -11.52 -6.44
CA ASN A 118 -9.86 -12.64 -6.98
C ASN A 118 -9.41 -13.07 -8.39
N ALA A 119 -8.23 -12.61 -8.84
CA ALA A 119 -7.69 -12.97 -10.14
C ALA A 119 -7.31 -14.46 -10.22
N ALA A 120 -7.55 -15.09 -11.39
CA ALA A 120 -7.17 -16.49 -11.63
C ALA A 120 -5.63 -16.71 -11.67
N ALA A 121 -4.86 -15.62 -11.77
CA ALA A 121 -3.41 -15.58 -11.74
C ALA A 121 -2.94 -14.23 -11.18
N GLY A 122 -1.95 -14.25 -10.30
CA GLY A 122 -1.52 -13.05 -9.58
C GLY A 122 -2.54 -12.57 -8.54
N PRO A 123 -2.36 -11.36 -7.99
CA PRO A 123 -1.22 -10.46 -8.19
C PRO A 123 0.11 -11.09 -7.77
N LEU A 124 1.20 -10.66 -8.39
CA LEU A 124 2.54 -11.01 -7.95
C LEU A 124 3.02 -10.01 -6.91
N ILE A 125 3.27 -10.48 -5.69
CA ILE A 125 3.81 -9.69 -4.59
C ILE A 125 5.34 -9.75 -4.65
N ILE A 126 5.99 -8.59 -4.71
CA ILE A 126 7.45 -8.43 -4.76
C ILE A 126 7.95 -7.92 -3.42
N GLY A 127 8.62 -8.78 -2.66
CA GLY A 127 9.47 -8.36 -1.54
C GLY A 127 10.91 -8.21 -2.00
N CYS A 128 11.57 -7.15 -1.54
CA CYS A 128 12.96 -6.90 -1.90
C CYS A 128 13.74 -6.27 -0.74
N ASP A 129 14.99 -6.70 -0.61
CA ASP A 129 15.93 -6.12 0.35
C ASP A 129 17.36 -6.07 -0.19
N SER A 130 18.15 -5.10 0.28
CA SER A 130 19.49 -4.82 -0.25
C SER A 130 20.46 -4.46 0.88
N LEU A 131 21.68 -4.98 0.79
CA LEU A 131 22.71 -4.75 1.79
C LEU A 131 24.09 -4.70 1.12
N PHE A 132 24.88 -3.70 1.50
CA PHE A 132 26.26 -3.54 1.04
C PHE A 132 27.22 -4.18 2.02
N GLU A 133 28.02 -5.14 1.56
CA GLU A 133 29.05 -5.81 2.33
C GLU A 133 30.43 -5.27 1.94
N PHE A 134 31.19 -4.81 2.93
CA PHE A 134 32.52 -4.27 2.75
C PHE A 134 33.46 -4.85 3.79
N GLN A 135 34.54 -5.49 3.33
CA GLN A 135 35.53 -6.15 4.21
C GLN A 135 34.91 -7.13 5.24
N GLY A 136 33.86 -7.85 4.83
CA GLY A 136 33.14 -8.81 5.69
C GLY A 136 32.09 -8.20 6.62
N GLU A 137 31.92 -6.89 6.59
CA GLU A 137 30.94 -6.17 7.41
C GLU A 137 29.77 -5.64 6.59
N ALA A 138 28.57 -5.74 7.17
CA ALA A 138 27.35 -5.25 6.56
C ALA A 138 27.13 -3.76 6.84
N LEU A 139 27.20 -2.92 5.80
CA LEU A 139 27.03 -1.48 5.87
C LEU A 139 25.59 -1.07 5.53
N GLY A 140 24.76 -0.88 6.57
CA GLY A 140 23.44 -0.24 6.46
C GLY A 140 23.52 1.27 6.23
N LYS A 141 22.46 2.01 6.54
CA LYS A 141 22.45 3.48 6.45
C LYS A 141 23.35 4.12 7.53
N PRO A 142 24.17 5.14 7.21
CA PRO A 142 25.06 5.74 8.21
C PRO A 142 24.33 6.71 9.17
N HIS A 143 23.24 7.35 8.72
CA HIS A 143 22.42 8.35 9.42
C HIS A 143 23.12 9.62 9.91
N THR A 144 24.44 9.61 10.09
CA THR A 144 25.21 10.79 10.51
C THR A 144 26.30 11.14 9.51
N PRO A 145 26.59 12.44 9.31
CA PRO A 145 27.68 12.90 8.45
C PRO A 145 29.04 12.27 8.77
N GLU A 146 29.34 12.09 10.06
CA GLU A 146 30.62 11.56 10.53
C GLU A 146 30.81 10.10 10.09
N ARG A 147 29.75 9.28 10.26
CA ARG A 147 29.75 7.88 9.84
C ARG A 147 29.80 7.74 8.33
N ALA A 148 29.09 8.60 7.60
CA ALA A 148 29.12 8.60 6.15
C ALA A 148 30.53 8.93 5.63
N LEU A 149 31.18 9.94 6.20
CA LEU A 149 32.55 10.33 5.84
C LEU A 149 33.58 9.24 6.17
N GLU A 150 33.46 8.61 7.34
CA GLU A 150 34.31 7.47 7.74
C GLU A 150 34.22 6.32 6.72
N ARG A 151 32.99 5.96 6.32
CA ARG A 151 32.76 4.90 5.33
C ARG A 151 33.28 5.27 3.96
N LEU A 152 32.99 6.47 3.46
CA LEU A 152 33.49 6.95 2.16
C LEU A 152 35.03 6.95 2.12
N LYS A 153 35.68 7.31 3.23
CA LYS A 153 37.15 7.23 3.37
C LYS A 153 37.65 5.79 3.27
N ALA A 154 36.99 4.86 3.96
CA ALA A 154 37.37 3.44 3.95
C ALA A 154 37.14 2.78 2.58
N MET A 155 36.10 3.18 1.85
CA MET A 155 35.74 2.61 0.55
C MET A 155 36.55 3.17 -0.61
N ARG A 156 37.23 4.32 -0.48
CA ARG A 156 37.98 4.98 -1.56
C ARG A 156 38.97 4.00 -2.22
N GLY A 157 38.86 3.82 -3.53
CA GLY A 157 39.72 2.92 -4.32
C GLY A 157 39.50 1.43 -4.06
N GLU A 158 38.60 1.07 -3.14
CA GLU A 158 38.33 -0.30 -2.73
C GLU A 158 37.07 -0.86 -3.41
N THR A 159 36.86 -2.16 -3.25
CA THR A 159 35.69 -2.86 -3.78
C THR A 159 34.90 -3.50 -2.66
N GLY A 160 33.57 -3.38 -2.72
CA GLY A 160 32.65 -4.14 -1.88
C GLY A 160 31.58 -4.85 -2.71
N THR A 161 30.78 -5.67 -2.04
CA THR A 161 29.75 -6.49 -2.68
C THR A 161 28.38 -6.02 -2.25
N LEU A 162 27.52 -5.67 -3.19
CA LEU A 162 26.10 -5.44 -2.92
C LEU A 162 25.29 -6.72 -3.18
N TRP A 163 24.53 -7.12 -2.17
CA TRP A 163 23.54 -8.16 -2.25
C TRP A 163 22.15 -7.55 -2.33
N THR A 164 21.38 -7.93 -3.33
CA THR A 164 19.95 -7.57 -3.42
C THR A 164 19.14 -8.85 -3.61
N SER A 165 18.26 -9.16 -2.66
CA SER A 165 17.41 -10.34 -2.71
C SER A 165 15.97 -10.01 -3.05
N HIS A 166 15.33 -10.92 -3.77
CA HIS A 166 13.97 -10.83 -4.29
C HIS A 166 13.16 -12.00 -3.78
N CYS A 167 11.92 -11.72 -3.39
CA CYS A 167 10.89 -12.70 -3.13
C CYS A 167 9.69 -12.39 -4.01
N LEU A 168 9.25 -13.36 -4.80
CA LEU A 168 7.96 -13.28 -5.48
C LEU A 168 7.00 -14.29 -4.86
N ILE A 169 5.78 -13.83 -4.64
CA ILE A 169 4.65 -14.66 -4.22
C ILE A 169 3.53 -14.45 -5.23
N ASP A 170 3.06 -15.53 -5.86
CA ASP A 170 1.80 -15.53 -6.59
C ASP A 170 0.66 -15.69 -5.59
N LEU A 171 -0.12 -14.63 -5.37
CA LEU A 171 -1.16 -14.62 -4.35
C LEU A 171 -2.22 -15.69 -4.60
N ALA A 172 -2.62 -15.90 -5.86
CA ALA A 172 -3.66 -16.86 -6.24
C ALA A 172 -3.28 -18.32 -5.91
N SER A 173 -2.02 -18.72 -6.17
CA SER A 173 -1.56 -20.09 -5.90
C SER A 173 -0.84 -20.26 -4.56
N GLY A 174 -0.46 -19.16 -3.91
CA GLY A 174 0.41 -19.14 -2.73
C GLY A 174 1.85 -19.57 -3.02
N ARG A 175 2.23 -19.84 -4.28
CA ARG A 175 3.60 -20.26 -4.62
C ARG A 175 4.57 -19.12 -4.40
N ARG A 176 5.69 -19.43 -3.74
CA ARG A 176 6.76 -18.50 -3.41
C ARG A 176 8.08 -18.94 -4.03
N VAL A 177 8.80 -17.99 -4.62
CA VAL A 177 10.15 -18.17 -5.17
C VAL A 177 11.06 -17.03 -4.71
N GLN A 178 12.35 -17.32 -4.51
CA GLN A 178 13.34 -16.32 -4.08
C GLN A 178 14.66 -16.51 -4.78
N ALA A 179 15.37 -15.41 -5.04
CA ALA A 179 16.75 -15.42 -5.50
C ALA A 179 17.46 -14.13 -5.09
N SER A 180 18.80 -14.12 -5.20
CA SER A 180 19.64 -12.96 -4.91
C SER A 180 20.45 -12.59 -6.15
N SER A 181 20.53 -11.30 -6.44
CA SER A 181 21.55 -10.72 -7.31
C SER A 181 22.76 -10.26 -6.51
N GLU A 182 23.92 -10.32 -7.13
CA GLU A 182 25.21 -9.86 -6.59
C GLU A 182 25.85 -8.86 -7.56
N ALA A 183 26.46 -7.81 -7.02
CA ALA A 183 27.29 -6.90 -7.79
C ALA A 183 28.49 -6.44 -6.98
N GLN A 184 29.68 -6.47 -7.59
CA GLN A 184 30.87 -5.83 -7.04
C GLN A 184 30.88 -4.36 -7.46
N VAL A 185 31.06 -3.47 -6.49
CA VAL A 185 31.11 -2.02 -6.68
C VAL A 185 32.49 -1.55 -6.28
N THR A 186 33.26 -1.08 -7.27
CA THR A 186 34.59 -0.50 -7.07
C THR A 186 34.46 1.02 -7.02
N PHE A 187 34.92 1.61 -5.93
CA PHE A 187 34.91 3.06 -5.73
C PHE A 187 36.14 3.72 -6.36
N GLY A 188 35.97 4.95 -6.81
CA GLY A 188 37.05 5.75 -7.38
C GLY A 188 38.03 6.27 -6.34
N ASP A 189 39.09 6.89 -6.83
CA ASP A 189 40.03 7.68 -6.03
C ASP A 189 39.58 9.15 -6.01
N TYR A 190 38.65 9.48 -5.10
CA TYR A 190 38.07 10.82 -4.92
C TYR A 190 38.70 11.56 -3.74
N THR A 191 38.69 12.90 -3.73
CA THR A 191 39.39 13.67 -2.69
C THR A 191 38.61 13.79 -1.38
N ASP A 192 39.27 14.24 -0.30
CA ASP A 192 38.61 14.58 0.98
C ASP A 192 37.58 15.72 0.82
N ALA A 193 37.85 16.65 -0.10
CA ALA A 193 36.93 17.73 -0.41
C ALA A 193 35.65 17.21 -1.11
N ASP A 194 35.79 16.27 -2.05
CA ASP A 194 34.66 15.68 -2.76
C ASP A 194 33.74 14.92 -1.80
N MET A 195 34.31 14.11 -0.89
CA MET A 195 33.52 13.41 0.12
C MET A 195 32.77 14.36 1.03
N ALA A 196 33.42 15.43 1.52
CA ALA A 196 32.77 16.41 2.38
C ALA A 196 31.61 17.11 1.65
N ALA A 197 31.79 17.47 0.38
CA ALA A 197 30.75 18.06 -0.45
C ALA A 197 29.58 17.10 -0.67
N TYR A 198 29.84 15.82 -0.95
CA TYR A 198 28.81 14.81 -1.11
C TYR A 198 28.04 14.55 0.19
N VAL A 199 28.73 14.42 1.33
CA VAL A 199 28.08 14.27 2.65
C VAL A 199 27.20 15.47 2.98
N ALA A 200 27.62 16.70 2.64
CA ALA A 200 26.83 17.91 2.85
C ALA A 200 25.51 17.94 2.07
N THR A 201 25.34 17.10 1.04
CA THR A 201 24.08 16.99 0.28
C THR A 201 22.99 16.24 1.05
N GLY A 202 23.37 15.44 2.05
CA GLY A 202 22.46 14.56 2.79
C GLY A 202 22.13 13.23 2.11
N GLU A 203 22.33 13.10 0.78
CA GLU A 203 22.10 11.85 0.05
C GLU A 203 22.75 10.61 0.70
N PRO A 204 24.04 10.62 1.10
CA PRO A 204 24.69 9.42 1.64
C PRO A 204 24.17 9.00 3.02
N LEU A 205 23.40 9.84 3.71
CA LEU A 205 22.95 9.57 5.09
C LEU A 205 21.87 8.49 5.16
N GLU A 206 21.04 8.41 4.12
CA GLU A 206 19.81 7.62 4.11
C GLU A 206 19.86 6.40 3.20
N VAL A 207 21.04 6.04 2.69
CA VAL A 207 21.24 4.93 1.74
C VAL A 207 22.26 3.92 2.25
N ALA A 208 22.02 2.64 1.97
CA ALA A 208 22.94 1.56 2.34
C ALA A 208 24.28 1.73 1.60
N GLY A 209 25.39 1.49 2.28
CA GLY A 209 26.73 1.73 1.71
C GLY A 209 27.09 3.20 1.46
N SER A 210 26.21 4.17 1.78
CA SER A 210 26.45 5.61 1.58
C SER A 210 26.58 6.05 0.11
N PHE A 211 26.00 5.32 -0.84
CA PHE A 211 25.98 5.68 -2.26
C PHE A 211 24.65 5.34 -2.95
N THR A 212 24.39 6.00 -4.07
CA THR A 212 23.32 5.65 -5.02
C THR A 212 23.92 5.52 -6.42
N LEU A 213 23.30 4.74 -7.31
CA LEU A 213 23.76 4.63 -8.70
C LEU A 213 23.04 5.61 -9.63
N GLU A 214 21.87 6.06 -9.22
CA GLU A 214 20.99 6.97 -9.93
C GLU A 214 21.13 8.44 -9.51
N GLY A 215 21.80 8.72 -8.38
CA GLY A 215 21.98 10.04 -7.80
C GLY A 215 23.43 10.55 -7.84
N LEU A 216 23.78 11.42 -6.88
CA LEU A 216 25.09 12.08 -6.81
C LEU A 216 26.21 11.10 -6.51
N GLY A 217 25.93 10.02 -5.76
CA GLY A 217 26.89 8.97 -5.45
C GLY A 217 27.47 8.25 -6.67
N SER A 218 26.78 8.29 -7.81
CA SER A 218 27.22 7.62 -9.04
C SER A 218 28.61 8.08 -9.52
N ALA A 219 28.96 9.35 -9.31
CA ALA A 219 30.26 9.90 -9.68
C ALA A 219 31.44 9.36 -8.84
N PHE A 220 31.15 8.74 -7.69
CA PHE A 220 32.15 8.15 -6.79
C PHE A 220 32.44 6.68 -7.12
N ILE A 221 31.70 6.08 -8.05
CA ILE A 221 31.84 4.69 -8.46
C ILE A 221 32.71 4.61 -9.71
N ALA A 222 33.82 3.88 -9.63
CA ALA A 222 34.73 3.66 -10.75
C ALA A 222 34.26 2.54 -11.68
N SER A 223 33.73 1.44 -11.12
CA SER A 223 33.21 0.33 -11.93
C SER A 223 32.20 -0.52 -11.17
N ILE A 224 31.33 -1.19 -11.93
CA ILE A 224 30.39 -2.19 -11.43
C ILE A 224 30.58 -3.47 -12.23
N GLN A 225 30.74 -4.60 -11.54
CA GLN A 225 30.73 -5.93 -12.14
C GLN A 225 29.58 -6.74 -11.55
N GLY A 226 28.69 -7.25 -12.39
CA GLY A 226 27.47 -7.95 -11.95
C GLY A 226 26.21 -7.23 -12.45
N ASP A 227 25.24 -7.02 -11.58
CA ASP A 227 23.92 -6.49 -11.94
C ASP A 227 23.69 -5.02 -11.52
N PRO A 228 23.72 -4.05 -12.45
CA PRO A 228 23.48 -2.64 -12.14
C PRO A 228 22.07 -2.35 -11.59
N SER A 229 21.04 -3.09 -12.04
CA SER A 229 19.68 -2.91 -11.52
C SER A 229 19.56 -3.43 -10.08
N GLY A 230 20.28 -4.52 -9.78
CA GLY A 230 20.49 -4.97 -8.40
C GLY A 230 21.14 -3.89 -7.53
N VAL A 231 22.07 -3.10 -8.09
CA VAL A 231 22.71 -1.96 -7.40
C VAL A 231 21.73 -0.83 -7.07
N MET A 232 20.82 -0.52 -7.98
CA MET A 232 19.72 0.44 -7.75
C MET A 232 18.63 -0.10 -6.80
N GLY A 233 18.75 -1.35 -6.34
CA GLY A 233 17.90 -1.93 -5.31
C GLY A 233 16.83 -2.92 -5.80
N LEU A 234 16.76 -3.23 -7.11
CA LEU A 234 15.90 -4.28 -7.67
C LEU A 234 16.49 -4.87 -8.98
N SER A 235 16.91 -6.14 -8.95
CA SER A 235 17.46 -6.83 -10.12
C SER A 235 16.37 -7.24 -11.11
N LEU A 236 16.24 -6.54 -12.22
CA LEU A 236 15.29 -6.92 -13.29
C LEU A 236 15.61 -8.28 -13.93
N PRO A 237 16.88 -8.66 -14.18
CA PRO A 237 17.21 -9.99 -14.70
C PRO A 237 16.86 -11.14 -13.74
N THR A 238 17.10 -10.98 -12.43
CA THR A 238 16.71 -11.96 -11.40
C THR A 238 15.19 -12.02 -11.29
N MET A 239 14.51 -10.87 -11.26
CA MET A 239 13.05 -10.79 -11.25
C MET A 239 12.42 -11.53 -12.44
N ARG A 240 12.92 -11.31 -13.67
CA ARG A 240 12.46 -12.06 -14.85
C ARG A 240 12.55 -13.57 -14.64
N SER A 241 13.69 -14.06 -14.16
CA SER A 241 13.93 -15.49 -13.94
C SER A 241 12.97 -16.08 -12.90
N LEU A 242 12.65 -15.31 -11.85
CA LEU A 242 11.69 -15.72 -10.82
C LEU A 242 10.25 -15.75 -11.36
N VAL A 243 9.84 -14.75 -12.16
CA VAL A 243 8.54 -14.71 -12.84
C VAL A 243 8.37 -15.94 -13.75
N GLU A 244 9.39 -16.26 -14.54
CA GLU A 244 9.41 -17.44 -15.41
C GLU A 244 9.34 -18.75 -14.60
N SER A 245 9.98 -18.80 -13.43
CA SER A 245 9.92 -19.96 -12.52
C SER A 245 8.53 -20.18 -11.90
N LEU A 246 7.74 -19.10 -11.76
CA LEU A 246 6.34 -19.20 -11.37
C LEU A 246 5.43 -19.65 -12.53
N GLY A 247 5.93 -19.61 -13.78
CA GLY A 247 5.20 -20.02 -14.98
C GLY A 247 4.60 -18.84 -15.77
N PHE A 248 4.95 -17.61 -15.41
CA PHE A 248 4.52 -16.40 -16.11
C PHE A 248 5.61 -15.89 -17.06
N LYS A 249 5.25 -15.10 -18.06
CA LYS A 249 6.22 -14.41 -18.90
C LYS A 249 6.50 -13.03 -18.31
N TRP A 250 7.72 -12.54 -18.44
CA TRP A 250 8.06 -11.17 -18.06
C TRP A 250 7.15 -10.11 -18.71
N SER A 251 6.82 -10.31 -19.99
CA SER A 251 5.92 -9.43 -20.73
C SER A 251 4.48 -9.44 -20.21
N ASP A 252 4.09 -10.46 -19.45
CA ASP A 252 2.74 -10.50 -18.84
C ASP A 252 2.61 -9.41 -17.76
N LEU A 253 3.73 -8.84 -17.26
CA LEU A 253 3.73 -7.78 -16.26
C LEU A 253 3.63 -6.36 -16.85
N TRP A 254 3.63 -6.21 -18.19
CA TRP A 254 3.69 -4.89 -18.84
C TRP A 254 2.35 -4.14 -18.84
N ASN A 255 1.85 -3.80 -17.66
CA ASN A 255 0.58 -3.11 -17.43
C ASN A 255 0.64 -1.58 -17.58
N GLU A 256 1.84 -0.98 -17.62
CA GLU A 256 1.98 0.48 -17.61
C GLU A 256 1.35 1.15 -18.84
N ARG A 257 1.33 0.45 -20.00
CA ARG A 257 0.74 0.99 -21.23
C ARG A 257 -0.79 1.01 -21.17
N GLU A 258 -1.39 -0.08 -20.68
CA GLU A 258 -2.84 -0.17 -20.46
C GLU A 258 -3.30 0.94 -19.49
N ASP A 259 -2.50 1.23 -18.46
CA ASP A 259 -2.81 2.28 -17.48
C ASP A 259 -2.69 3.68 -18.08
N ARG A 260 -1.66 3.96 -18.90
CA ARG A 260 -1.54 5.25 -19.60
C ARG A 260 -2.71 5.50 -20.56
N GLU A 261 -3.13 4.46 -21.29
CA GLU A 261 -4.28 4.55 -22.20
C GLU A 261 -5.59 4.79 -21.43
N ARG A 262 -5.77 4.13 -20.26
CA ARG A 262 -6.88 4.40 -19.34
C ARG A 262 -6.89 5.85 -18.85
N GLN A 263 -5.75 6.36 -18.36
CA GLN A 263 -5.64 7.73 -17.88
C GLN A 263 -5.92 8.77 -18.96
N GLN A 264 -5.46 8.54 -20.20
CA GLN A 264 -5.74 9.44 -21.33
C GLN A 264 -7.22 9.45 -21.75
N ALA A 265 -7.97 8.38 -21.49
CA ALA A 265 -9.40 8.33 -21.75
C ALA A 265 -10.22 9.15 -20.73
N VAL A 266 -9.68 9.44 -19.54
CA VAL A 266 -10.37 10.13 -18.42
C VAL A 266 -10.17 11.67 -18.49
N HIS A 267 -10.37 12.27 -19.67
CA HIS A 267 -10.18 13.70 -19.99
C HIS A 267 -8.73 14.23 -20.13
N PRO A 268 -8.42 15.01 -21.19
CA PRO A 268 -7.07 15.53 -21.46
C PRO A 268 -6.74 16.91 -20.85
N GLU A 269 -7.63 17.57 -20.09
CA GLU A 269 -7.43 18.97 -19.64
C GLU A 269 -7.68 19.26 -18.14
N THR A 270 -7.89 18.26 -17.28
CA THR A 270 -8.11 18.52 -15.85
C THR A 270 -6.79 18.80 -15.10
N ALA A 271 -6.87 19.84 -14.27
CA ALA A 271 -5.85 20.50 -13.44
C ALA A 271 -4.52 19.75 -13.17
N LYS A 272 -3.41 20.50 -13.31
CA LYS A 272 -2.09 20.11 -12.79
C LYS A 272 -2.21 19.74 -11.30
N VAL A 273 -2.22 18.45 -11.02
CA VAL A 273 -2.13 17.91 -9.66
C VAL A 273 -0.74 18.29 -9.11
N PRO A 274 -0.64 18.87 -7.90
CA PRO A 274 0.66 18.98 -7.24
C PRO A 274 1.21 17.57 -7.02
N ASP A 275 2.42 17.28 -7.51
CA ASP A 275 3.07 15.95 -7.47
C ASP A 275 3.17 15.35 -6.05
N GLY A 276 3.01 16.17 -5.00
CA GLY A 276 3.11 15.76 -3.59
C GLY A 276 1.94 14.95 -3.04
N ASN A 277 0.77 14.93 -3.69
CA ASN A 277 -0.44 14.25 -3.19
C ASN A 277 -0.77 12.93 -3.91
N ILE A 278 0.05 12.51 -4.88
CA ILE A 278 -0.13 11.24 -5.58
C ILE A 278 0.80 10.21 -4.92
N HIS A 279 0.22 9.33 -4.11
CA HIS A 279 0.98 8.32 -3.38
C HIS A 279 0.87 6.94 -4.04
N GLN A 280 -0.24 6.66 -4.74
CA GLN A 280 -0.48 5.38 -5.41
C GLN A 280 -1.28 5.52 -6.73
N PRO A 281 -1.23 4.52 -7.62
CA PRO A 281 -2.12 4.45 -8.77
C PRO A 281 -3.59 4.44 -8.32
N GLY A 282 -4.43 5.26 -8.96
CA GLY A 282 -5.81 5.52 -8.57
C GLY A 282 -6.01 6.90 -7.91
N ASP A 283 -4.95 7.53 -7.40
CA ASP A 283 -5.01 8.88 -6.86
C ASP A 283 -5.16 9.94 -7.96
N GLY A 284 -6.03 10.92 -7.74
CA GLY A 284 -6.25 12.02 -8.67
C GLY A 284 -7.64 12.64 -8.54
N TRP A 285 -7.84 13.75 -9.24
CA TRP A 285 -9.13 14.46 -9.26
C TRP A 285 -9.93 14.13 -10.52
N VAL A 286 -11.20 13.80 -10.33
CA VAL A 286 -12.20 13.61 -11.38
C VAL A 286 -13.17 14.80 -11.38
N ASP A 287 -13.39 15.37 -12.56
CA ASP A 287 -14.49 16.33 -12.79
C ASP A 287 -15.80 15.55 -12.91
N CYS A 288 -16.67 15.69 -11.92
CA CYS A 288 -17.87 14.89 -11.81
C CYS A 288 -19.06 15.56 -12.50
N ALA A 289 -19.97 14.74 -13.03
CA ALA A 289 -21.24 15.19 -13.60
C ALA A 289 -22.12 15.99 -12.61
N CYS A 290 -21.87 15.88 -11.30
CA CYS A 290 -22.53 16.69 -10.27
C CYS A 290 -22.02 18.14 -10.19
N GLY A 291 -20.98 18.49 -10.94
CA GLY A 291 -20.35 19.82 -10.95
C GLY A 291 -19.32 20.05 -9.84
N ARG A 292 -18.86 19.00 -9.15
CA ARG A 292 -17.82 19.03 -8.12
C ARG A 292 -16.60 18.20 -8.55
N LEU A 293 -15.46 18.48 -7.92
CA LEU A 293 -14.28 17.63 -8.03
C LEU A 293 -14.34 16.51 -7.00
N HIS A 294 -14.07 15.28 -7.42
CA HIS A 294 -13.94 14.13 -6.52
C HIS A 294 -12.54 13.52 -6.57
N TRP A 295 -12.05 13.06 -5.42
CA TRP A 295 -10.77 12.36 -5.32
C TRP A 295 -10.95 10.87 -5.64
N GLY A 296 -9.96 10.27 -6.31
CA GLY A 296 -9.95 8.87 -6.73
C GLY A 296 -10.41 8.68 -8.17
N LEU A 297 -9.48 8.37 -9.07
CA LEU A 297 -9.73 8.15 -10.50
C LEU A 297 -10.60 6.91 -10.77
N ASN A 298 -10.57 5.92 -9.87
CA ASN A 298 -11.38 4.71 -9.94
C ASN A 298 -12.61 4.76 -9.00
N GLY A 299 -12.94 5.94 -8.46
CA GLY A 299 -13.84 6.09 -7.33
C GLY A 299 -13.10 6.10 -5.99
N ALA A 300 -13.88 6.22 -4.91
CA ALA A 300 -13.38 6.15 -3.54
C ALA A 300 -14.28 5.25 -2.68
N ALA A 301 -13.73 4.74 -1.59
CA ALA A 301 -14.48 3.88 -0.68
C ALA A 301 -13.97 3.99 0.76
N GLY A 302 -14.86 3.73 1.72
CA GLY A 302 -14.54 3.78 3.14
C GLY A 302 -15.41 2.85 3.98
N VAL A 303 -14.99 2.62 5.22
CA VAL A 303 -15.67 1.70 6.15
C VAL A 303 -16.43 2.48 7.21
N LEU A 304 -17.77 2.35 7.21
CA LEU A 304 -18.61 2.72 8.33
C LEU A 304 -18.62 1.56 9.33
N LEU A 305 -17.68 1.61 10.28
CA LEU A 305 -17.56 0.60 11.33
C LEU A 305 -18.52 0.89 12.48
N ALA A 306 -19.35 -0.09 12.82
CA ALA A 306 -20.30 -0.04 13.91
C ALA A 306 -19.88 -0.94 15.09
N ARG A 307 -20.05 -0.43 16.31
CA ARG A 307 -19.85 -1.17 17.57
C ARG A 307 -21.20 -1.47 18.20
N ARG A 308 -21.30 -2.67 18.78
CA ARG A 308 -22.48 -3.11 19.53
C ARG A 308 -22.30 -2.87 21.01
N ASP A 309 -23.38 -2.49 21.68
CA ASP A 309 -23.42 -2.45 23.13
C ASP A 309 -23.37 -3.89 23.69
N PRO A 310 -22.42 -4.23 24.57
CA PRO A 310 -22.25 -5.60 25.06
C PRO A 310 -23.43 -6.14 25.89
N GLN A 311 -24.31 -5.29 26.40
CA GLN A 311 -25.44 -5.71 27.23
C GLN A 311 -26.69 -6.00 26.39
N THR A 312 -26.93 -5.18 25.38
CA THR A 312 -28.14 -5.24 24.55
C THR A 312 -27.92 -5.97 23.23
N GLY A 313 -26.67 -6.06 22.76
CA GLY A 313 -26.32 -6.61 21.45
C GLY A 313 -26.68 -5.72 20.27
N LEU A 314 -27.28 -4.54 20.51
CA LEU A 314 -27.68 -3.58 19.49
C LEU A 314 -26.50 -2.70 19.10
N VAL A 315 -26.51 -2.17 17.87
CA VAL A 315 -25.53 -1.15 17.47
C VAL A 315 -25.75 0.11 18.29
N SER A 316 -24.68 0.59 18.93
CA SER A 316 -24.72 1.77 19.81
C SER A 316 -23.86 2.92 19.30
N GLN A 317 -22.75 2.62 18.63
CA GLN A 317 -21.78 3.60 18.17
C GLN A 317 -21.28 3.30 16.77
N VAL A 318 -20.80 4.33 16.08
CA VAL A 318 -20.01 4.22 14.86
C VAL A 318 -18.68 4.92 15.03
N LEU A 319 -17.67 4.44 14.32
CA LEU A 319 -16.37 5.09 14.26
C LEU A 319 -16.39 6.16 13.16
N LEU A 320 -16.03 7.39 13.54
CA LEU A 320 -15.86 8.51 12.62
C LEU A 320 -14.43 9.05 12.67
N GLN A 321 -13.99 9.59 11.53
CA GLN A 321 -12.71 10.26 11.34
C GLN A 321 -12.95 11.76 11.18
N HIS A 322 -12.20 12.57 11.91
CA HIS A 322 -12.11 14.02 11.71
C HIS A 322 -10.99 14.31 10.72
N ARG A 323 -11.37 14.82 9.54
CA ARG A 323 -10.46 14.98 8.41
C ARG A 323 -9.57 16.20 8.59
N ALA A 324 -8.29 16.07 8.22
CA ALA A 324 -7.35 17.19 8.24
C ALA A 324 -7.82 18.33 7.33
N ALA A 325 -7.55 19.57 7.75
CA ALA A 325 -8.05 20.78 7.08
C ALA A 325 -7.63 20.91 5.61
N TRP A 326 -6.55 20.23 5.21
CA TRP A 326 -6.02 20.26 3.84
C TRP A 326 -6.62 19.19 2.93
N SER A 327 -7.42 18.26 3.45
CA SER A 327 -8.11 17.21 2.69
C SER A 327 -9.37 17.76 1.98
N ALA A 328 -9.96 16.94 1.09
CA ALA A 328 -11.26 17.25 0.48
C ALA A 328 -12.33 17.46 1.58
N GLU A 329 -12.98 18.63 1.57
CA GLU A 329 -13.91 19.10 2.62
C GLU A 329 -13.31 18.97 4.04
N GLY A 330 -12.02 19.27 4.21
CA GLY A 330 -11.29 19.15 5.47
C GLY A 330 -11.90 19.91 6.64
N GLY A 331 -11.70 19.39 7.85
CA GLY A 331 -12.34 19.88 9.08
C GLY A 331 -13.71 19.26 9.37
N THR A 332 -14.23 18.44 8.46
CA THR A 332 -15.48 17.69 8.64
C THR A 332 -15.26 16.27 9.17
N TRP A 333 -16.32 15.65 9.65
CA TRP A 333 -16.38 14.27 10.12
C TRP A 333 -16.99 13.35 9.07
N GLY A 334 -16.37 12.20 8.85
CA GLY A 334 -16.83 11.18 7.92
C GLY A 334 -16.36 9.79 8.31
N VAL A 335 -16.45 8.85 7.37
CA VAL A 335 -15.87 7.52 7.52
C VAL A 335 -14.41 7.52 7.05
N PRO A 336 -13.51 6.75 7.70
CA PRO A 336 -12.17 6.54 7.16
C PRO A 336 -12.26 5.83 5.80
N GLY A 337 -11.52 6.33 4.82
CA GLY A 337 -11.66 5.94 3.42
C GLY A 337 -10.96 6.88 2.44
N GLY A 338 -10.58 6.32 1.30
CA GLY A 338 -9.75 6.98 0.30
C GLY A 338 -9.99 6.45 -1.12
N ALA A 339 -9.07 6.79 -2.02
CA ALA A 339 -9.16 6.43 -3.43
C ALA A 339 -9.03 4.91 -3.65
N ILE A 340 -9.81 4.36 -4.57
CA ILE A 340 -9.68 2.96 -4.97
C ILE A 340 -8.46 2.82 -5.89
N ALA A 341 -7.53 1.93 -5.54
CA ALA A 341 -6.33 1.74 -6.34
C ALA A 341 -6.64 0.96 -7.64
N ASP A 342 -5.73 1.05 -8.63
CA ASP A 342 -5.91 0.34 -9.89
C ASP A 342 -6.11 -1.17 -9.68
N GLY A 343 -7.23 -1.68 -10.19
CA GLY A 343 -7.61 -3.09 -10.09
C GLY A 343 -8.24 -3.50 -8.75
N GLU A 344 -8.35 -2.61 -7.75
CA GLU A 344 -9.07 -2.92 -6.51
C GLU A 344 -10.59 -2.92 -6.71
N SER A 345 -11.28 -3.82 -6.01
CA SER A 345 -12.72 -3.70 -5.79
C SER A 345 -13.01 -2.57 -4.78
N PRO A 346 -14.21 -1.97 -4.77
CA PRO A 346 -14.54 -0.97 -3.75
C PRO A 346 -14.46 -1.50 -2.32
N VAL A 347 -14.70 -2.81 -2.10
CA VAL A 347 -14.58 -3.43 -0.78
C VAL A 347 -13.11 -3.61 -0.41
N GLU A 348 -12.27 -4.06 -1.34
CA GLU A 348 -10.81 -4.16 -1.16
C GLU A 348 -10.22 -2.78 -0.80
N GLY A 349 -10.60 -1.74 -1.56
CA GLY A 349 -10.19 -0.36 -1.31
C GLY A 349 -10.63 0.14 0.06
N ALA A 350 -11.91 -0.01 0.43
CA ALA A 350 -12.41 0.41 1.73
C ALA A 350 -11.65 -0.28 2.89
N LEU A 351 -11.44 -1.60 2.82
CA LEU A 351 -10.73 -2.36 3.85
C LEU A 351 -9.27 -1.91 3.95
N ARG A 352 -8.60 -1.68 2.82
CA ARG A 352 -7.23 -1.17 2.80
C ARG A 352 -7.13 0.21 3.44
N GLU A 353 -7.93 1.17 2.98
CA GLU A 353 -7.91 2.56 3.44
C GLU A 353 -8.24 2.62 4.93
N SER A 354 -9.29 1.91 5.38
CA SER A 354 -9.66 1.87 6.80
C SER A 354 -8.56 1.34 7.72
N HIS A 355 -7.72 0.42 7.24
CA HIS A 355 -6.54 -0.02 7.97
C HIS A 355 -5.43 1.04 7.96
N GLU A 356 -5.15 1.64 6.80
CA GLU A 356 -4.10 2.65 6.62
C GLU A 356 -4.36 3.92 7.43
N GLU A 357 -5.59 4.44 7.42
CA GLU A 357 -5.95 5.71 8.07
C GLU A 357 -6.32 5.53 9.55
N ALA A 358 -7.00 4.42 9.87
CA ALA A 358 -7.68 4.26 11.15
C ALA A 358 -7.31 3.01 11.95
N ASN A 359 -6.33 2.22 11.50
CA ASN A 359 -5.91 0.97 12.15
C ASN A 359 -7.05 -0.06 12.29
N ILE A 360 -7.99 -0.08 11.33
CA ILE A 360 -9.08 -1.04 11.28
C ILE A 360 -8.61 -2.26 10.50
N HIS A 361 -8.23 -3.34 11.21
CA HIS A 361 -7.75 -4.56 10.57
C HIS A 361 -8.92 -5.38 9.99
N PRO A 362 -8.81 -5.88 8.74
CA PRO A 362 -9.87 -6.69 8.12
C PRO A 362 -10.30 -7.88 8.98
N GLU A 363 -9.35 -8.57 9.63
CA GLU A 363 -9.62 -9.73 10.48
C GLU A 363 -10.49 -9.44 11.72
N ASP A 364 -10.54 -8.18 12.16
CA ASP A 364 -11.27 -7.71 13.35
C ASP A 364 -12.72 -7.32 13.04
N ILE A 365 -13.14 -7.34 11.78
CA ILE A 365 -14.45 -6.84 11.36
C ILE A 365 -15.19 -7.82 10.44
N ASP A 366 -16.51 -7.67 10.41
CA ASP A 366 -17.41 -8.35 9.49
C ASP A 366 -18.08 -7.34 8.57
N VAL A 367 -17.96 -7.52 7.25
CA VAL A 367 -18.71 -6.72 6.27
C VAL A 367 -20.17 -7.18 6.25
N ILE A 368 -21.10 -6.25 6.51
CA ILE A 368 -22.54 -6.50 6.65
C ILE A 368 -23.39 -5.80 5.57
N GLY A 369 -22.74 -5.14 4.62
CA GLY A 369 -23.41 -4.50 3.49
C GLY A 369 -22.56 -3.41 2.86
N SER A 370 -23.07 -2.82 1.78
CA SER A 370 -22.51 -1.60 1.21
C SER A 370 -23.59 -0.67 0.67
N TYR A 371 -23.24 0.60 0.49
CA TYR A 371 -24.02 1.61 -0.22
C TYR A 371 -23.10 2.28 -1.24
N VAL A 372 -23.53 2.33 -2.50
CA VAL A 372 -22.80 2.94 -3.61
C VAL A 372 -23.58 4.17 -4.06
N GLU A 373 -22.97 5.35 -3.94
CA GLU A 373 -23.47 6.59 -4.55
C GLU A 373 -22.79 6.76 -5.91
N ASP A 374 -23.50 6.42 -7.00
CA ASP A 374 -23.00 6.42 -8.38
C ASP A 374 -23.39 7.71 -9.10
N HIS A 375 -22.39 8.53 -9.45
CA HIS A 375 -22.59 9.77 -10.19
C HIS A 375 -22.39 9.59 -11.70
N GLY A 376 -22.08 8.38 -12.17
CA GLY A 376 -21.74 8.07 -13.56
C GLY A 376 -20.23 7.93 -13.77
N PRO A 377 -19.46 9.03 -13.91
CA PRO A 377 -18.01 8.94 -14.13
C PRO A 377 -17.21 8.68 -12.85
N TRP A 378 -17.87 8.73 -11.68
CA TRP A 378 -17.27 8.51 -10.37
C TRP A 378 -18.32 7.95 -9.41
N ALA A 379 -17.89 7.17 -8.42
CA ALA A 379 -18.75 6.66 -7.37
C ALA A 379 -18.02 6.61 -6.02
N TYR A 380 -18.79 6.79 -4.94
CA TYR A 380 -18.34 6.50 -3.57
C TYR A 380 -19.00 5.23 -3.04
N THR A 381 -18.22 4.33 -2.44
CA THR A 381 -18.76 3.15 -1.76
C THR A 381 -18.56 3.22 -0.26
N THR A 382 -19.64 3.31 0.51
CA THR A 382 -19.63 3.13 1.96
C THR A 382 -19.84 1.65 2.28
N VAL A 383 -18.81 1.00 2.81
CA VAL A 383 -18.89 -0.39 3.29
C VAL A 383 -19.34 -0.37 4.76
N PHE A 384 -20.42 -1.07 5.06
CA PHE A 384 -20.92 -1.22 6.42
C PHE A 384 -20.24 -2.41 7.06
N ALA A 385 -19.64 -2.21 8.24
CA ALA A 385 -19.01 -3.29 8.98
C ALA A 385 -19.41 -3.26 10.46
N THR A 386 -19.32 -4.39 11.13
CA THR A 386 -19.36 -4.47 12.60
C THR A 386 -18.07 -5.09 13.11
N GLU A 387 -17.72 -4.78 14.36
CA GLU A 387 -16.68 -5.57 15.06
C GLU A 387 -17.05 -7.06 15.02
N ARG A 388 -16.06 -7.89 14.71
CA ARG A 388 -16.21 -9.33 14.67
C ARG A 388 -16.35 -9.86 16.09
N GLU A 389 -17.11 -10.92 16.27
CA GLU A 389 -17.28 -11.56 17.58
C GLU A 389 -15.93 -11.94 18.20
N GLY A 390 -15.69 -11.49 19.43
CA GLY A 390 -14.43 -11.71 20.14
C GLY A 390 -13.30 -10.74 19.80
N HIS A 391 -13.53 -9.80 18.88
CA HIS A 391 -12.59 -8.75 18.50
C HIS A 391 -13.08 -7.39 18.99
N GLN A 392 -12.13 -6.50 19.26
CA GLN A 392 -12.39 -5.10 19.60
C GLN A 392 -11.40 -4.23 18.82
N VAL A 393 -11.93 -3.32 18.01
CA VAL A 393 -11.15 -2.41 17.20
C VAL A 393 -10.73 -1.21 18.06
N GLU A 394 -9.43 -1.00 18.14
CA GLU A 394 -8.80 0.14 18.81
C GLU A 394 -8.23 1.09 17.74
N PRO A 395 -9.02 2.09 17.28
CA PRO A 395 -8.62 2.94 16.18
C PRO A 395 -7.43 3.83 16.55
N ARG A 396 -6.54 4.07 15.58
CA ARG A 396 -5.38 4.94 15.74
C ARG A 396 -5.20 5.80 14.50
N VAL A 397 -4.92 7.08 14.72
CA VAL A 397 -4.50 7.99 13.66
C VAL A 397 -3.14 7.52 13.19
N ASN A 398 -3.11 6.98 11.97
CA ASN A 398 -1.93 6.35 11.38
C ASN A 398 -1.35 7.16 10.21
N ASP A 399 -2.03 8.24 9.81
CA ASP A 399 -1.63 9.14 8.73
C ASP A 399 -1.74 10.62 9.12
N ASP A 400 -1.26 11.49 8.23
CA ASP A 400 -1.35 12.94 8.39
C ASP A 400 -2.72 13.49 7.92
N GLU A 401 -3.60 12.63 7.39
CA GLU A 401 -4.93 13.00 6.87
C GLU A 401 -6.01 13.02 7.97
N SER A 402 -5.73 12.41 9.12
CA SER A 402 -6.65 12.32 10.25
C SER A 402 -6.23 13.21 11.41
N LEU A 403 -7.12 14.10 11.88
CA LEU A 403 -6.90 14.88 13.11
C LEU A 403 -7.30 14.09 14.37
N GLU A 404 -8.39 13.32 14.26
CA GLU A 404 -8.97 12.57 15.36
C GLU A 404 -9.78 11.39 14.81
N LEU A 405 -9.83 10.30 15.57
CA LEU A 405 -10.78 9.19 15.38
C LEU A 405 -11.62 9.06 16.65
N ALA A 406 -12.94 8.96 16.50
CA ALA A 406 -13.84 8.89 17.64
C ALA A 406 -14.97 7.89 17.43
N TRP A 407 -15.24 7.10 18.47
CA TRP A 407 -16.49 6.37 18.60
C TRP A 407 -17.60 7.34 19.00
N VAL A 408 -18.60 7.49 18.13
CA VAL A 408 -19.72 8.42 18.31
C VAL A 408 -21.02 7.64 18.42
N SER A 409 -21.84 7.96 19.43
CA SER A 409 -23.17 7.37 19.58
C SER A 409 -24.06 7.74 18.40
N LEU A 410 -24.91 6.82 17.94
CA LEU A 410 -25.72 7.02 16.73
C LEU A 410 -26.56 8.31 16.74
N ASP A 411 -27.08 8.68 17.91
CA ASP A 411 -27.89 9.89 18.13
C ASP A 411 -27.08 11.19 18.14
N GLN A 412 -25.75 11.11 18.31
CA GLN A 412 -24.83 12.24 18.38
C GLN A 412 -24.05 12.48 17.08
N VAL A 413 -24.20 11.62 16.07
CA VAL A 413 -23.47 11.77 14.80
C VAL A 413 -23.88 13.05 14.08
N ALA A 414 -25.17 13.35 14.04
CA ALA A 414 -25.70 14.57 13.40
C ALA A 414 -25.31 15.87 14.14
N ASP A 415 -24.80 15.78 15.37
CA ASP A 415 -24.31 16.93 16.13
C ASP A 415 -22.89 17.33 15.72
N ARG A 416 -22.20 16.51 14.92
CA ARG A 416 -20.87 16.79 14.37
C ARG A 416 -20.97 17.59 13.08
N GLU A 417 -19.90 18.31 12.75
CA GLU A 417 -19.75 18.94 11.44
C GLU A 417 -19.43 17.86 10.40
N LEU A 418 -20.46 17.27 9.79
CA LEU A 418 -20.33 16.13 8.88
C LEU A 418 -19.91 16.58 7.46
N LEU A 419 -19.18 15.71 6.77
CA LEU A 419 -18.98 15.79 5.33
C LEU A 419 -20.35 15.86 4.63
N GLU A 420 -20.55 16.77 3.68
CA GLU A 420 -21.91 17.09 3.18
C GLU A 420 -22.66 15.86 2.66
N ALA A 421 -21.98 15.03 1.85
CA ALA A 421 -22.56 13.80 1.31
C ALA A 421 -22.88 12.78 2.42
N PHE A 422 -21.98 12.60 3.39
CA PHE A 422 -22.19 11.69 4.50
C PHE A 422 -23.35 12.13 5.40
N GLY A 423 -23.44 13.44 5.71
CA GLY A 423 -24.53 13.99 6.51
C GLY A 423 -25.89 13.86 5.84
N ARG A 424 -25.94 13.97 4.50
CA ARG A 424 -27.15 13.75 3.71
C ARG A 424 -27.65 12.30 3.78
N ASP A 425 -26.74 11.33 3.72
CA ASP A 425 -27.09 9.90 3.74
C ASP A 425 -27.24 9.32 5.16
N TRP A 426 -26.71 10.01 6.18
CA TRP A 426 -26.69 9.55 7.57
C TRP A 426 -28.04 9.07 8.10
N PRO A 427 -29.19 9.75 7.88
CA PRO A 427 -30.48 9.25 8.36
C PRO A 427 -30.81 7.83 7.86
N ALA A 428 -30.52 7.52 6.60
CA ALA A 428 -30.74 6.21 6.02
C ALA A 428 -29.72 5.18 6.54
N PHE A 429 -28.47 5.60 6.75
CA PHE A 429 -27.43 4.75 7.32
C PHE A 429 -27.74 4.37 8.77
N MET A 430 -28.22 5.32 9.57
CA MET A 430 -28.65 5.10 10.94
C MET A 430 -29.84 4.12 11.01
N GLU A 431 -30.86 4.29 10.17
CA GLU A 431 -31.99 3.37 10.10
C GLU A 431 -31.52 1.94 9.77
N ARG A 432 -30.62 1.81 8.80
CA ARG A 432 -30.03 0.54 8.40
C ARG A 432 -29.27 -0.14 9.54
N LEU A 433 -28.47 0.62 10.30
CA LEU A 433 -27.73 0.11 11.45
C LEU A 433 -28.65 -0.31 12.60
N GLN A 434 -29.70 0.47 12.88
CA GLN A 434 -30.69 0.17 13.92
C GLN A 434 -31.55 -1.05 13.57
N ALA A 435 -31.75 -1.33 12.28
CA ALA A 435 -32.49 -2.50 11.81
C ALA A 435 -31.71 -3.83 11.96
N LEU A 436 -30.42 -3.79 12.29
CA LEU A 436 -29.64 -5.01 12.50
C LEU A 436 -30.14 -5.77 13.73
N PRO A 437 -30.28 -7.11 13.63
CA PRO A 437 -30.71 -7.91 14.78
C PRO A 437 -29.67 -7.81 15.92
N PRO A 438 -30.10 -7.91 17.19
CA PRO A 438 -29.18 -8.00 18.30
C PRO A 438 -28.37 -9.30 18.23
N VAL A 439 -27.08 -9.22 18.54
CA VAL A 439 -26.18 -10.38 18.68
C VAL A 439 -25.95 -10.59 20.18
N ARG A 440 -26.13 -11.83 20.66
CA ARG A 440 -26.02 -12.15 22.09
C ARG A 440 -24.63 -12.61 22.48
#